data_AF-W7SB23-F1
#
_entry.id   AF-W7SB23-F1
#
_cell.length_a   1.000
_cell.length_b   1.000
_cell.length_c   1.000
_cell.angle_alpha   90.00
_cell.angle_beta   90.00
_cell.angle_gamma   90.00
#
_symmetry.space_group_name_H-M   'P 1'
#
loop_
_entity.id
_entity.type
_entity.pdbx_description
1 polymer ?
#
loop_
_entity_poly.entity_id
_entity_poly.type
_entity_poly.pdbx_seq_one_letter_code
_entity_poly.pdbx_strand_id
1 'polypeptide(L)'
;MWLDDVFRQDAHQVLAALLGARRSAVEWSTVADAVGDLESALRAGDAARFDSMVARLERMTEPRVDDIDPKEDAPPPPPLRDRMVHLQRQMDVDNLDDRKDLQGKEK
;
A
#
# COMPACT_ATOMS: atom_id res chain seq x y z
N MET A 1 8.70 -11.45 -13.16
CA MET A 1 8.36 -10.27 -13.98
C MET A 1 8.94 -9.03 -13.30
N TRP A 2 10.05 -8.44 -13.77
CA TRP A 2 10.81 -7.45 -12.96
C TRP A 2 10.05 -6.15 -12.65
N LEU A 3 9.14 -5.72 -13.53
CA LEU A 3 8.36 -4.50 -13.34
C LEU A 3 7.31 -4.67 -12.21
N ASP A 4 6.75 -5.87 -12.07
CA ASP A 4 5.73 -6.20 -11.09
C ASP A 4 6.28 -6.23 -9.64
N ASP A 5 7.54 -6.65 -9.48
CA ASP A 5 8.24 -6.68 -8.20
C ASP A 5 8.51 -5.27 -7.63
N VAL A 6 8.90 -4.33 -8.50
CA VAL A 6 9.16 -2.93 -8.12
C VAL A 6 7.89 -2.25 -7.61
N PHE A 7 6.76 -2.41 -8.31
CA PHE A 7 5.50 -1.80 -7.89
C PHE A 7 4.98 -2.36 -6.56
N ARG A 8 5.17 -3.66 -6.32
CA ARG A 8 4.81 -4.29 -5.04
C ARG A 8 5.69 -3.81 -3.90
N GLN A 9 7.00 -3.69 -4.14
CA GLN A 9 7.92 -3.18 -3.13
C GLN A 9 7.57 -1.73 -2.77
N ASP A 10 7.22 -0.91 -3.76
CA ASP A 10 6.80 0.47 -3.57
C ASP A 10 5.50 0.56 -2.76
N ALA A 11 4.47 -0.19 -3.15
CA ALA A 11 3.23 -0.32 -2.41
C ALA A 11 3.47 -0.77 -0.95
N HIS A 12 4.37 -1.72 -0.74
CA HIS A 12 4.72 -2.19 0.59
C HIS A 12 5.35 -1.09 1.46
N GLN A 13 6.29 -0.32 0.90
CA GLN A 13 6.91 0.81 1.60
C GLN A 13 5.89 1.90 1.95
N VAL A 14 5.05 2.27 1.00
CA VAL A 14 4.00 3.28 1.19
C VAL A 14 3.00 2.86 2.27
N LEU A 15 2.53 1.60 2.25
CA LEU A 15 1.65 1.08 3.29
C LEU A 15 2.33 1.05 4.68
N ALA A 16 3.63 0.73 4.73
CA ALA A 16 4.39 0.73 5.98
C ALA A 16 4.55 2.15 6.55
N ALA A 17 4.81 3.13 5.69
CA ALA A 17 4.86 4.54 6.07
C ALA A 17 3.50 5.01 6.61
N LEU A 18 2.38 4.65 5.97
CA LEU A 18 1.04 4.96 6.44
C LEU A 18 0.72 4.29 7.80
N LEU A 19 1.17 3.06 8.03
CA LEU A 19 0.99 2.38 9.32
C LEU A 19 1.68 3.10 10.50
N GLY A 20 2.79 3.79 10.22
CA GLY A 20 3.53 4.58 11.21
C GLY A 20 3.06 6.03 11.32
N ALA A 21 2.26 6.52 10.37
CA ALA A 21 1.80 7.90 10.34
C ALA A 21 0.70 8.16 11.40
N ARG A 22 0.62 9.41 11.84
CA ARG A 22 -0.54 9.95 12.54
C ARG A 22 -1.16 11.04 11.70
N ARG A 23 -2.49 11.06 11.64
CA ARG A 23 -3.29 11.93 10.78
C ARG A 23 -4.65 12.17 11.39
N SER A 24 -5.34 13.18 10.85
CA SER A 24 -6.74 13.45 11.15
C SER A 24 -7.68 12.36 10.61
N ALA A 25 -8.88 12.22 11.21
CA ALA A 25 -9.89 11.25 10.76
C ALA A 25 -10.32 11.45 9.30
N VAL A 26 -10.38 12.70 8.82
CA VAL A 26 -10.72 13.03 7.42
C VAL A 26 -9.66 12.51 6.45
N GLU A 27 -8.39 12.65 6.82
CA GLU A 27 -7.28 12.11 6.04
C GLU A 27 -7.27 10.59 6.05
N TRP A 28 -7.59 9.97 7.19
CA TRP A 28 -7.76 8.51 7.24
C TRP A 28 -8.89 8.01 6.35
N SER A 29 -9.99 8.74 6.23
CA SER A 29 -11.05 8.41 5.28
C SER A 29 -10.56 8.46 3.83
N THR A 30 -9.71 9.44 3.51
CA THR A 30 -9.12 9.59 2.16
C THR A 30 -8.12 8.47 1.86
N VAL A 31 -7.31 8.08 2.86
CA VAL A 31 -6.41 6.94 2.74
C VAL A 31 -7.19 5.63 2.61
N ALA A 32 -8.29 5.46 3.34
CA ALA A 32 -9.12 4.25 3.27
C ALA A 32 -9.72 4.02 1.88
N ASP A 33 -10.15 5.09 1.22
CA ASP A 33 -10.65 5.07 -0.15
C ASP A 33 -9.56 4.61 -1.13
N ALA A 34 -8.38 5.25 -1.08
CA ALA A 34 -7.25 4.90 -1.94
C ALA A 34 -6.73 3.47 -1.70
N VAL A 35 -6.70 2.99 -0.45
CA VAL A 35 -6.35 1.61 -0.12
C VAL A 35 -7.39 0.62 -0.67
N GLY A 36 -8.68 0.99 -0.65
CA GLY A 36 -9.74 0.18 -1.26
C GLY A 36 -9.60 0.06 -2.78
N ASP A 37 -9.29 1.17 -3.46
CA ASP A 37 -9.00 1.17 -4.90
C ASP A 37 -7.75 0.34 -5.25
N LEU A 38 -6.70 0.42 -4.42
CA LEU A 38 -5.49 -0.39 -4.58
C LEU A 38 -5.81 -1.89 -4.46
N GLU A 39 -6.59 -2.30 -3.45
CA GLU A 39 -7.05 -3.69 -3.28
C GLU A 39 -7.86 -4.16 -4.50
N SER A 40 -8.75 -3.32 -5.01
CA SER A 40 -9.55 -3.64 -6.19
C SER A 40 -8.69 -3.79 -7.44
N ALA A 41 -7.68 -2.94 -7.62
CA ALA A 41 -6.75 -3.02 -8.74
C ALA A 41 -5.91 -4.31 -8.67
N LEU A 42 -5.43 -4.66 -7.48
CA LEU A 42 -4.69 -5.90 -7.23
C LEU A 42 -5.54 -7.14 -7.56
N ARG A 43 -6.79 -7.20 -7.08
CA ARG A 43 -7.70 -8.32 -7.39
C ARG A 43 -8.05 -8.42 -8.88
N ALA A 44 -8.11 -7.29 -9.58
CA ALA A 44 -8.39 -7.25 -11.01
C ALA A 44 -7.15 -7.58 -11.89
N GLY A 45 -5.95 -7.62 -11.31
CA GLY A 45 -4.70 -7.72 -12.07
C GLY A 45 -4.42 -6.49 -12.94
N ASP A 46 -5.00 -5.32 -12.60
CA ASP A 46 -4.87 -4.09 -13.37
C ASP A 46 -3.61 -3.32 -12.92
N ALA A 47 -2.48 -3.64 -13.54
CA ALA A 47 -1.19 -3.06 -13.19
C ALA A 47 -1.13 -1.53 -13.35
N ALA A 48 -1.81 -0.97 -14.35
CA ALA A 48 -1.83 0.47 -14.59
C ALA A 48 -2.62 1.21 -13.50
N ARG A 49 -3.77 0.63 -13.09
CA ARG A 49 -4.55 1.18 -11.98
C ARG A 49 -3.82 1.00 -10.65
N PHE A 50 -3.15 -0.14 -10.45
CA PHE A 50 -2.35 -0.40 -9.26
C PHE A 50 -1.25 0.66 -9.09
N ASP A 51 -0.42 0.87 -10.11
CA ASP A 51 0.63 1.90 -10.13
C ASP A 51 0.06 3.30 -9.83
N SER A 52 -1.04 3.67 -10.49
CA SER A 52 -1.69 4.96 -10.27
C SER A 52 -2.13 5.16 -8.81
N MET A 53 -2.62 4.10 -8.15
CA MET A 53 -3.05 4.15 -6.76
C MET A 53 -1.87 4.18 -5.78
N VAL A 54 -0.78 3.47 -6.09
CA VAL A 54 0.47 3.54 -5.31
C VAL A 54 1.03 4.96 -5.34
N ALA A 55 1.17 5.57 -6.52
CA ALA A 55 1.65 6.94 -6.67
C ALA A 55 0.73 7.98 -5.99
N ARG A 56 -0.57 7.67 -5.86
CA ARG A 56 -1.52 8.50 -5.11
C ARG A 56 -1.29 8.37 -3.60
N LEU A 57 -1.09 7.16 -3.09
CA LEU A 57 -0.79 6.90 -1.68
C LEU A 57 0.58 7.45 -1.29
N GLU A 58 1.59 7.37 -2.16
CA GLU A 58 2.92 7.93 -1.94
C GLU A 58 2.85 9.44 -1.70
N ARG A 59 2.14 10.18 -2.55
CA ARG A 59 1.87 11.61 -2.35
C ARG A 59 1.14 11.92 -1.05
N MET A 60 0.37 10.97 -0.52
CA MET A 60 -0.24 11.13 0.79
C MET A 60 0.78 10.89 1.90
N THR A 61 1.82 10.08 1.72
CA THR A 61 2.88 9.84 2.72
C THR A 61 3.87 10.97 2.88
N GLU A 62 3.98 11.87 1.90
CA GLU A 62 4.89 13.01 1.98
C GLU A 62 4.58 13.92 3.18
N PRO A 63 5.61 14.31 3.95
CA PRO A 63 5.42 15.22 5.08
C PRO A 63 4.93 16.58 4.56
N ARG A 64 3.70 16.95 4.92
CA ARG A 64 3.19 18.30 4.62
C ARG A 64 3.94 19.31 5.47
N VAL A 65 4.66 20.21 4.81
CA VAL A 65 5.52 21.23 5.44
C VAL A 65 4.71 22.30 6.20
N ASP A 66 3.37 22.31 6.11
CA ASP A 66 2.56 23.47 6.52
C ASP A 66 1.35 23.17 7.44
N ASP A 67 1.25 21.99 8.08
CA ASP A 67 0.09 21.73 8.96
C ASP A 67 0.31 22.32 10.36
N ILE A 68 -0.07 23.60 10.51
CA ILE A 68 -0.10 24.36 11.78
C ILE A 68 -1.42 24.07 12.55
N ASP A 69 -2.19 23.05 12.16
CA ASP A 69 -3.45 22.70 12.83
C ASP A 69 -3.23 21.55 13.81
N PRO A 70 -3.51 21.72 15.12
CA PRO A 70 -3.46 20.63 16.09
C PRO A 70 -4.70 19.74 15.92
N LYS A 71 -4.93 19.18 14.73
CA LYS A 71 -5.92 18.11 14.57
C LYS A 71 -5.46 16.94 15.41
N GLU A 72 -6.41 16.22 16.00
CA GLU A 72 -6.14 15.01 16.77
C GLU A 72 -5.47 13.97 15.84
N ASP A 73 -4.14 14.03 15.81
CA ASP A 73 -3.27 13.15 15.07
C ASP A 73 -3.38 11.75 15.67
N ALA A 74 -4.25 10.95 15.06
CA ALA A 74 -4.54 9.60 15.47
C ALA A 74 -3.79 8.61 14.57
N PRO A 75 -3.41 7.43 15.09
CA PRO A 75 -2.96 6.32 14.25
C PRO A 75 -4.08 5.86 13.30
N PRO A 76 -3.77 5.03 12.29
CA PRO A 76 -4.79 4.50 11.39
C PRO A 76 -5.89 3.77 12.18
N PRO A 77 -7.17 4.00 11.85
CA PRO A 77 -8.28 3.34 12.53
C PRO A 77 -8.17 1.81 12.34
N PRO A 78 -8.59 0.99 13.32
CA PRO A 78 -8.35 -0.45 13.30
C PRO A 78 -8.79 -1.17 12.02
N PRO A 79 -9.96 -0.86 11.41
CA PRO A 79 -10.38 -1.49 10.16
C PRO A 79 -9.44 -1.19 8.98
N LEU A 80 -8.92 0.04 8.91
CA LEU A 80 -7.97 0.42 7.86
C LEU A 80 -6.60 -0.20 8.12
N ARG A 81 -6.15 -0.22 9.37
CA ARG A 81 -4.90 -0.86 9.78
C ARG A 81 -4.85 -2.33 9.37
N ASP A 82 -5.91 -3.07 9.67
CA ASP A 82 -6.01 -4.50 9.34
C ASP A 82 -5.95 -4.74 7.83
N ARG A 83 -6.68 -3.93 7.04
CA ARG A 83 -6.62 -3.97 5.57
C ARG A 83 -5.23 -3.72 5.01
N MET A 84 -4.53 -2.68 5.49
CA MET A 84 -3.17 -2.37 5.03
C MET A 84 -2.20 -3.51 5.35
N VAL A 85 -2.30 -4.12 6.53
CA VAL A 85 -1.49 -5.29 6.91
C VAL A 85 -1.84 -6.51 6.05
N HIS A 86 -3.12 -6.73 5.75
CA HIS A 86 -3.55 -7.83 4.88
C HIS A 86 -2.98 -7.68 3.47
N LEU A 87 -3.05 -6.49 2.89
CA LEU A 87 -2.49 -6.18 1.56
C LEU A 87 -0.97 -6.40 1.51
N GLN A 88 -0.23 -5.95 2.53
CA GLN A 88 1.21 -6.22 2.63
C GLN A 88 1.52 -7.72 2.60
N ARG A 89 0.75 -8.52 3.34
CA ARG A 89 0.92 -9.99 3.35
C ARG A 89 0.57 -10.63 2.01
N GLN A 90 -0.48 -10.16 1.33
CA GLN A 90 -0.84 -10.69 0.02
C GLN A 90 0.27 -10.45 -1.01
N MET A 91 0.88 -9.27 -1.00
CA MET A 91 1.99 -8.95 -1.90
C MET A 91 3.26 -9.78 -1.62
N ASP A 92 3.52 -10.10 -0.35
CA ASP A 92 4.66 -10.94 0.07
C ASP A 92 4.48 -12.42 -0.32
N VAL A 93 3.27 -12.97 -0.13
CA VAL A 93 2.95 -14.36 -0.49
C VAL A 93 3.06 -14.60 -2.00
N ASP A 94 2.56 -13.65 -2.80
CA ASP A 94 2.59 -13.78 -4.26
C ASP A 94 4.04 -13.64 -4.81
N ASN A 95 4.93 -12.94 -4.09
CA ASN A 95 6.38 -12.91 -4.39
C ASN A 95 7.06 -14.28 -4.15
N LEU A 96 6.62 -14.99 -3.12
CA LEU A 96 7.18 -16.29 -2.71
C LEU A 96 6.82 -17.43 -3.66
N ASP A 97 5.68 -17.32 -4.37
CA ASP A 97 5.22 -18.31 -5.35
C ASP A 97 6.04 -18.23 -6.66
N ASP A 98 6.24 -17.03 -7.21
CA ASP A 98 7.05 -16.78 -8.43
C ASP A 98 8.50 -17.28 -8.28
N ARG A 99 9.06 -17.19 -7.06
CA ARG A 99 10.43 -17.63 -6.76
C ARG A 99 10.60 -19.15 -6.71
N LYS A 100 9.54 -19.91 -6.39
CA LYS A 100 9.59 -21.38 -6.33
C LYS A 100 9.55 -22.00 -7.72
N ASP A 101 8.82 -21.41 -8.66
CA ASP A 101 8.73 -21.86 -10.05
C ASP A 101 10.07 -21.77 -10.80
N LEU A 102 10.91 -20.79 -10.47
CA LEU A 102 12.24 -20.63 -11.07
C LEU A 102 13.24 -21.69 -10.59
N GLN A 103 13.09 -22.21 -9.37
CA GLN A 103 14.01 -23.19 -8.79
C GLN A 103 13.70 -24.64 -9.25
N GLY A 104 12.53 -24.87 -9.85
CA GLY A 104 12.09 -26.18 -10.35
C GLY A 104 12.56 -26.55 -11.76
N LYS A 105 13.13 -25.61 -12.52
CA LYS A 105 13.54 -25.82 -13.93
C LYS A 105 15.02 -26.13 -14.15
N GLU A 106 15.82 -26.27 -13.09
CA GLU A 106 17.25 -26.59 -13.17
C GLU A 106 17.55 -28.09 -12.96
N LYS A 107 16.78 -29.00 -13.57
CA LYS A 107 17.08 -30.44 -13.55
C LYS A 107 17.04 -31.08 -14.93
#